data_AF-A0A967FQY5-F1
#
_entry.id   AF-A0A967FQY5-F1
#
_cell.length_a   1.000
_cell.length_b   1.000
_cell.length_c   1.000
_cell.angle_alpha   90.00
_cell.angle_beta   90.00
_cell.angle_gamma   90.00
#
_symmetry.space_group_name_H-M   'P 1'
#
loop_
_entity.id
_entity.type
_entity.pdbx_description
1 polymer ?
#
loop_
_entity_poly.entity_id
_entity_poly.type
_entity_poly.pdbx_seq_one_letter_code
_entity_poly.pdbx_strand_id
1 'polypeptide(L)'
;MKNVICQDLNQEQLKAVQTTDGPVLIVAGAGTGKTMVITRKIAHILADELAKPEEVLALTFTEKAAAEMEERVDKLLPYGYLDLWISTFHSFCERILKNHALEIGLPNNFKLLNQVDAWLMVRQNLDKFELDYWKPRGNPTKFIRALVDHFSRAKDEDLWPEDYLEFAENLKLDTESLDYIVSGENLSAKEKKEVQKQEIFRLNELANAYHVYQKL
;
A
#
# COMPACT_ATOMS: atom_id res chain seq x y z
N MET A 1 -10.28 10.02 -36.14
CA MET A 1 -9.88 9.96 -34.72
C MET A 1 -8.54 9.24 -34.52
N LYS A 2 -8.32 8.05 -35.11
CA LYS A 2 -7.00 7.37 -35.14
C LYS A 2 -5.80 8.29 -35.40
N ASN A 3 -5.92 9.18 -36.39
CA ASN A 3 -4.84 10.11 -36.73
C ASN A 3 -4.47 11.05 -35.58
N VAL A 4 -5.42 11.57 -34.80
CA VAL A 4 -5.11 12.48 -33.69
C VAL A 4 -4.46 11.72 -32.55
N ILE A 5 -4.93 10.51 -32.23
CA ILE A 5 -4.40 9.68 -31.16
C ILE A 5 -2.97 9.25 -31.44
N CYS A 6 -2.61 8.92 -32.68
CA CYS A 6 -1.27 8.46 -33.03
C CYS A 6 -0.32 9.56 -33.54
N GLN A 7 -0.76 10.82 -33.56
CA GLN A 7 0.04 11.95 -34.02
C GLN A 7 1.23 12.22 -33.08
N ASP A 8 2.36 12.59 -33.68
CA ASP A 8 3.61 13.00 -33.00
C ASP A 8 4.24 11.94 -32.07
N LEU A 9 3.84 10.67 -32.22
CA LEU A 9 4.47 9.54 -31.53
C LEU A 9 5.67 9.03 -32.34
N ASN A 10 6.78 8.75 -31.67
CA ASN A 10 7.87 7.99 -32.28
C ASN A 10 7.47 6.50 -32.45
N GLN A 11 8.29 5.72 -33.16
CA GLN A 11 7.98 4.31 -33.47
C GLN A 11 7.75 3.46 -32.21
N GLU A 12 8.54 3.65 -31.15
CA GLU A 12 8.41 2.89 -29.91
C GLU A 12 7.15 3.28 -29.12
N GLN A 13 6.82 4.57 -29.07
CA GLN A 13 5.61 5.08 -28.44
C GLN A 13 4.35 4.59 -29.19
N LEU A 14 4.38 4.63 -30.53
CA LEU A 14 3.29 4.15 -31.36
C LEU A 14 3.07 2.65 -31.15
N LYS A 15 4.15 1.86 -31.14
CA LYS A 15 4.09 0.42 -30.84
C LYS A 15 3.49 0.16 -29.46
N ALA A 16 3.90 0.91 -28.43
CA ALA A 16 3.38 0.78 -27.07
C ALA A 16 1.88 1.09 -26.97
N VAL A 17 1.40 2.10 -27.72
CA VAL A 17 -0.03 2.46 -27.82
C VAL A 17 -0.82 1.37 -28.53
N GLN A 18 -0.32 0.87 -29.66
CA GLN A 18 -1.03 -0.10 -30.51
C GLN A 18 -1.01 -1.54 -29.97
N THR A 19 -0.08 -1.87 -29.07
CA THR A 19 -0.03 -3.22 -28.47
C THR A 19 -1.11 -3.32 -27.39
N THR A 20 -2.30 -3.80 -27.73
CA THR A 20 -3.46 -3.89 -26.81
C THR A 20 -3.63 -5.26 -26.16
N ASP A 21 -3.05 -6.30 -26.75
CA ASP A 21 -3.17 -7.67 -26.26
C ASP A 21 -1.97 -8.10 -25.40
N GLY A 22 -2.27 -8.82 -24.32
CA GLY A 22 -1.27 -9.40 -23.42
C GLY A 22 -0.56 -8.41 -22.49
N PRO A 23 0.31 -8.91 -21.60
CA PRO A 23 1.06 -8.09 -20.66
C PRO A 23 2.17 -7.29 -21.37
N VAL A 24 2.25 -5.98 -21.08
CA VAL A 24 3.24 -5.07 -21.67
C VAL A 24 3.94 -4.26 -20.58
N LEU A 25 5.27 -4.25 -20.59
CA LEU A 25 6.11 -3.41 -19.73
C LEU A 25 6.77 -2.30 -20.55
N ILE A 26 6.55 -1.04 -20.16
CA ILE A 26 7.18 0.13 -20.78
C ILE A 26 8.23 0.69 -19.82
N VAL A 27 9.51 0.52 -20.16
CA VAL A 27 10.63 1.10 -19.41
C VAL A 27 11.06 2.39 -20.11
N ALA A 28 10.96 3.53 -19.42
CA ALA A 28 11.36 4.81 -20.01
C ALA A 28 11.94 5.79 -18.99
N GLY A 29 12.89 6.61 -19.43
CA GLY A 29 13.52 7.66 -18.61
C GLY A 29 12.57 8.81 -18.26
N ALA A 30 13.01 9.72 -17.40
CA ALA A 30 12.26 10.96 -17.13
C ALA A 30 12.09 11.79 -18.41
N GLY A 31 10.94 12.46 -18.57
CA GLY A 31 10.67 13.33 -19.73
C GLY A 31 10.40 12.63 -21.08
N THR A 32 10.42 11.29 -21.14
CA THR A 32 10.24 10.51 -22.39
C THR A 32 8.78 10.32 -22.83
N GLY A 33 7.83 10.95 -22.14
CA GLY A 33 6.41 10.89 -22.50
C GLY A 33 5.65 9.65 -22.00
N LYS A 34 6.09 8.98 -20.93
CA LYS A 34 5.38 7.80 -20.35
C LYS A 34 3.88 8.03 -20.16
N THR A 35 3.53 9.12 -19.48
CA THR A 35 2.12 9.47 -19.21
C THR A 35 1.35 9.78 -20.49
N MET A 36 2.01 10.41 -21.48
CA MET A 36 1.43 10.63 -22.80
C MET A 36 1.11 9.28 -23.48
N VAL A 37 2.05 8.33 -23.47
CA VAL A 37 1.82 6.99 -24.06
C VAL A 37 0.64 6.29 -23.38
N ILE A 38 0.56 6.31 -22.05
CA ILE A 38 -0.54 5.66 -21.31
C ILE A 38 -1.90 6.29 -21.65
N THR A 39 -2.01 7.62 -21.58
CA THR A 39 -3.27 8.33 -21.89
C THR A 39 -3.71 8.13 -23.34
N ARG A 40 -2.76 8.13 -24.28
CA ARG A 40 -3.00 7.84 -25.70
C ARG A 40 -3.44 6.40 -25.93
N LYS A 41 -2.88 5.45 -25.17
CA LYS A 41 -3.28 4.03 -25.20
C LYS A 41 -4.71 3.83 -24.72
N ILE A 42 -5.09 4.46 -23.60
CA ILE A 42 -6.48 4.44 -23.11
C ILE A 42 -7.42 4.99 -24.18
N ALA A 43 -7.10 6.17 -24.73
CA ALA A 43 -7.91 6.76 -25.79
C ALA A 43 -7.99 5.88 -27.04
N HIS A 44 -6.90 5.19 -27.41
CA HIS A 44 -6.87 4.25 -28.53
C HIS A 44 -7.81 3.06 -28.32
N ILE A 45 -7.76 2.43 -27.14
CA ILE A 45 -8.62 1.29 -26.78
C ILE A 45 -10.10 1.68 -26.90
N LEU A 46 -10.47 2.85 -26.36
CA LEU A 46 -11.85 3.32 -26.35
C LEU A 46 -12.32 3.77 -27.74
N ALA A 47 -11.49 4.53 -28.47
CA ALA A 47 -11.85 5.04 -29.79
C ALA A 47 -11.95 3.95 -30.87
N ASP A 48 -11.24 2.84 -30.70
CA ASP A 48 -11.32 1.66 -31.56
C ASP A 48 -12.36 0.64 -31.07
N GLU A 49 -13.13 0.98 -30.01
CA GLU A 49 -14.16 0.12 -29.41
C GLU A 49 -13.64 -1.27 -28.99
N LEU A 50 -12.36 -1.35 -28.58
CA LEU A 50 -11.73 -2.58 -28.12
C LEU A 50 -12.16 -2.97 -26.70
N ALA A 51 -12.62 -2.00 -25.92
CA ALA A 51 -13.20 -2.18 -24.60
C ALA A 51 -14.17 -1.03 -24.30
N LYS A 52 -15.11 -1.27 -23.38
CA LYS A 52 -15.96 -0.21 -22.82
C LYS A 52 -15.20 0.63 -21.78
N PRO A 53 -15.66 1.85 -21.48
CA PRO A 53 -15.02 2.71 -20.48
C PRO A 53 -14.86 2.04 -19.10
N GLU A 54 -15.89 1.33 -18.66
CA GLU A 54 -15.92 0.58 -17.40
C GLU A 54 -15.01 -0.66 -17.39
N GLU A 55 -14.49 -1.08 -18.54
CA GLU A 55 -13.57 -2.22 -18.69
C GLU A 55 -12.09 -1.77 -18.66
N VAL A 56 -11.82 -0.45 -18.63
CA VAL A 56 -10.46 0.11 -18.63
C VAL A 56 -10.14 0.76 -17.28
N LEU A 57 -9.21 0.17 -16.54
CA LEU A 57 -8.70 0.70 -15.27
C LEU A 57 -7.28 1.29 -15.45
N ALA A 58 -7.09 2.53 -15.01
CA ALA A 58 -5.77 3.17 -14.93
C ALA A 58 -5.48 3.65 -13.49
N LEU A 59 -4.41 3.12 -12.90
CA LEU A 59 -4.00 3.43 -11.54
C LEU A 59 -2.72 4.26 -11.49
N THR A 60 -2.66 5.19 -10.54
CA THR A 60 -1.45 5.97 -10.24
C THR A 60 -1.29 6.17 -8.72
N PHE A 61 -0.18 6.78 -8.30
CA PHE A 61 0.13 6.99 -6.88
C PHE A 61 -0.41 8.30 -6.32
N THR A 62 -0.77 9.28 -7.15
CA THR A 62 -1.20 10.59 -6.66
C THR A 62 -2.48 11.05 -7.32
N GLU A 63 -3.34 11.72 -6.55
CA GLU A 63 -4.60 12.30 -7.05
C GLU A 63 -4.34 13.31 -8.18
N LYS A 64 -3.27 14.10 -8.07
CA LYS A 64 -2.89 15.04 -9.13
C LYS A 64 -2.58 14.33 -10.45
N ALA A 65 -1.85 13.21 -10.40
CA ALA A 65 -1.55 12.45 -11.61
C ALA A 65 -2.79 11.77 -12.19
N ALA A 66 -3.73 11.33 -11.34
CA ALA A 66 -4.99 10.74 -11.79
C ALA A 66 -5.81 11.77 -12.56
N ALA A 67 -6.04 12.95 -11.94
CA ALA A 67 -6.76 14.06 -12.57
C ALA A 67 -6.09 14.55 -13.86
N GLU A 68 -4.75 14.66 -13.89
CA GLU A 68 -4.02 15.04 -15.11
C GLU A 68 -4.16 14.00 -16.23
N MET A 69 -4.17 12.70 -15.88
CA MET A 69 -4.38 11.63 -16.86
C MET A 69 -5.82 11.65 -17.39
N GLU A 70 -6.81 11.80 -16.52
CA GLU A 70 -8.22 11.91 -16.87
C GLU A 70 -8.47 13.09 -17.83
N GLU A 71 -8.01 14.29 -17.48
CA GLU A 71 -8.13 15.48 -18.33
C GLU A 71 -7.48 15.28 -19.72
N ARG A 72 -6.36 14.55 -19.77
CA ARG A 72 -5.69 14.22 -21.04
C ARG A 72 -6.49 13.23 -21.87
N VAL A 73 -7.05 12.19 -21.27
CA VAL A 73 -7.86 11.20 -21.99
C VAL A 73 -9.13 11.86 -22.52
N ASP A 74 -9.80 12.67 -21.69
CA ASP A 74 -11.02 13.40 -22.06
C ASP A 74 -10.81 14.31 -23.28
N LYS A 75 -9.67 15.02 -23.35
CA LYS A 75 -9.33 15.86 -24.50
C LYS A 75 -9.11 15.08 -25.80
N LEU A 76 -8.82 13.78 -25.71
CA LEU A 76 -8.57 12.91 -26.87
C LEU A 76 -9.84 12.22 -27.37
N LEU A 77 -10.86 12.15 -26.53
CA LEU A 77 -12.11 11.45 -26.82
C LEU A 77 -13.23 12.44 -27.17
N PRO A 78 -14.19 12.06 -28.02
CA PRO A 78 -15.38 12.86 -28.25
C PRO A 78 -16.29 12.89 -27.01
N TYR A 79 -17.17 13.90 -26.93
CA TYR A 79 -18.16 14.01 -25.86
C TYR A 79 -19.02 12.73 -25.73
N GLY A 80 -19.14 12.18 -24.52
CA GLY A 80 -20.00 11.02 -24.23
C GLY A 80 -19.34 9.90 -23.41
N TYR A 81 -18.01 9.89 -23.33
CA TYR A 81 -17.28 9.00 -22.43
C TYR A 81 -17.31 9.59 -21.01
N LEU A 82 -18.23 9.10 -20.18
CA LEU A 82 -18.39 9.53 -18.78
C LEU A 82 -17.88 8.42 -17.84
N ASP A 83 -17.33 8.81 -16.69
CA ASP A 83 -16.88 7.92 -15.60
C ASP A 83 -15.73 6.96 -15.98
N LEU A 84 -14.62 7.51 -16.48
CA LEU A 84 -13.39 6.74 -16.69
C LEU A 84 -12.81 6.27 -15.35
N TRP A 85 -12.35 5.02 -15.27
CA TRP A 85 -11.73 4.49 -14.05
C TRP A 85 -10.24 4.85 -14.00
N ILE A 86 -9.98 6.14 -13.82
CA ILE A 86 -8.64 6.70 -13.66
C ILE A 86 -8.50 7.24 -12.25
N SER A 87 -7.76 6.55 -11.39
CA SER A 87 -7.74 6.88 -9.96
C SER A 87 -6.41 6.53 -9.31
N THR A 88 -6.28 6.87 -8.02
CA THR A 88 -5.22 6.26 -7.19
C THR A 88 -5.59 4.84 -6.78
N PHE A 89 -4.60 4.06 -6.33
CA PHE A 89 -4.84 2.76 -5.70
C PHE A 89 -5.83 2.87 -4.53
N HIS A 90 -5.66 3.84 -3.65
CA HIS A 90 -6.53 4.04 -2.49
C HIS A 90 -7.96 4.38 -2.90
N SER A 91 -8.15 5.34 -3.81
CA SER A 91 -9.49 5.74 -4.28
C SER A 91 -10.21 4.61 -5.00
N PHE A 92 -9.48 3.78 -5.77
CA PHE A 92 -10.03 2.58 -6.39
C PHE A 92 -10.47 1.54 -5.36
N CYS A 93 -9.59 1.20 -4.41
CA CYS A 93 -9.90 0.23 -3.36
C CYS A 93 -11.05 0.71 -2.48
N GLU A 94 -11.11 1.99 -2.14
CA GLU A 94 -12.23 2.58 -1.40
C GLU A 94 -13.57 2.42 -2.16
N ARG A 95 -13.58 2.67 -3.49
CA ARG A 95 -14.76 2.46 -4.34
C ARG A 95 -15.22 1.01 -4.30
N ILE A 96 -14.29 0.05 -4.44
CA ILE A 96 -14.61 -1.39 -4.35
C ILE A 96 -15.18 -1.73 -2.97
N LEU A 97 -14.50 -1.33 -1.91
CA LEU A 97 -14.91 -1.63 -0.54
C LEU A 97 -16.30 -1.05 -0.24
N LYS A 98 -16.62 0.16 -0.70
CA LYS A 98 -17.97 0.74 -0.53
C LYS A 98 -19.05 -0.02 -1.30
N ASN A 99 -18.73 -0.49 -2.51
CA ASN A 99 -19.68 -1.25 -3.32
C ASN A 99 -20.00 -2.63 -2.73
N HIS A 100 -19.03 -3.24 -2.02
CA HIS A 100 -19.14 -4.60 -1.47
C HIS A 100 -19.07 -4.65 0.06
N ALA A 101 -19.24 -3.52 0.76
CA ALA A 101 -18.98 -3.43 2.21
C ALA A 101 -19.78 -4.46 3.00
N LEU A 102 -21.07 -4.61 2.67
CA LEU A 102 -21.96 -5.54 3.35
C LEU A 102 -21.53 -7.00 3.22
N GLU A 103 -20.90 -7.38 2.11
CA GLU A 103 -20.43 -8.76 1.86
C GLU A 103 -19.27 -9.14 2.78
N ILE A 104 -18.47 -8.16 3.20
CA ILE A 104 -17.34 -8.32 4.12
C ILE A 104 -17.67 -7.89 5.56
N GLY A 105 -18.95 -7.68 5.87
CA GLY A 105 -19.41 -7.31 7.22
C GLY A 105 -19.12 -5.86 7.63
N LEU A 106 -18.81 -4.99 6.67
CA LEU A 106 -18.60 -3.56 6.90
C LEU A 106 -19.86 -2.74 6.55
N PRO A 107 -20.12 -1.62 7.24
CA PRO A 107 -21.17 -0.71 6.85
C PRO A 107 -20.76 0.08 5.59
N ASN A 108 -21.71 0.40 4.70
CA ASN A 108 -21.44 1.16 3.47
C ASN A 108 -20.85 2.57 3.70
N ASN A 109 -20.99 3.09 4.93
CA ASN A 109 -20.47 4.40 5.35
C ASN A 109 -19.32 4.27 6.37
N PHE A 110 -18.48 3.24 6.24
CA PHE A 110 -17.28 3.11 7.08
C PHE A 110 -16.42 4.39 7.00
N LYS A 111 -15.80 4.74 8.13
CA LYS A 111 -14.92 5.90 8.22
C LYS A 111 -13.48 5.47 7.92
N LEU A 112 -12.86 6.13 6.93
CA LEU A 112 -11.41 6.04 6.76
C LEU A 112 -10.71 6.83 7.87
N LEU A 113 -9.79 6.17 8.58
CA LEU A 113 -8.98 6.81 9.62
C LEU A 113 -7.73 7.41 8.98
N ASN A 114 -7.50 8.70 9.21
CA ASN A 114 -6.20 9.30 8.92
C ASN A 114 -5.19 8.98 10.04
N GLN A 115 -3.94 9.40 9.88
CA GLN A 115 -2.88 9.16 10.87
C GLN A 115 -3.22 9.72 12.27
N VAL A 116 -3.92 10.84 12.36
CA VAL A 116 -4.32 11.45 13.63
C VAL A 116 -5.44 10.65 14.28
N ASP A 117 -6.44 10.23 13.49
CA ASP A 117 -7.53 9.37 13.95
C ASP A 117 -6.99 8.02 14.46
N ALA A 118 -6.07 7.38 13.73
CA ALA A 118 -5.43 6.13 14.13
C ALA A 118 -4.63 6.30 15.43
N TRP A 119 -3.86 7.39 15.56
CA TRP A 119 -3.15 7.71 16.79
C TRP A 119 -4.10 7.92 17.98
N LEU A 120 -5.21 8.64 17.78
CA LEU A 120 -6.23 8.84 18.81
C LEU A 120 -6.89 7.52 19.23
N MET A 121 -7.21 6.66 18.27
CA MET A 121 -7.77 5.33 18.50
C MET A 121 -6.86 4.49 19.40
N VAL A 122 -5.56 4.43 19.08
CA VAL A 122 -4.58 3.71 19.92
C VAL A 122 -4.46 4.37 21.30
N ARG A 123 -4.38 5.70 21.37
CA ARG A 123 -4.28 6.41 22.65
C ARG A 123 -5.47 6.14 23.58
N GLN A 124 -6.69 6.11 23.04
CA GLN A 124 -7.91 5.85 23.82
C GLN A 124 -8.03 4.40 24.28
N ASN A 125 -7.37 3.48 23.59
CA ASN A 125 -7.43 2.04 23.86
C ASN A 125 -6.10 1.49 24.40
N LEU A 126 -5.17 2.35 24.86
CA LEU A 126 -3.79 1.98 25.15
C LEU A 126 -3.66 0.84 26.16
N ASP A 127 -4.58 0.78 27.13
CA ASP A 127 -4.57 -0.26 28.17
C ASP A 127 -4.86 -1.66 27.61
N LYS A 128 -5.53 -1.78 26.45
CA LYS A 128 -5.80 -3.07 25.79
C LYS A 128 -4.56 -3.69 25.13
N PHE A 129 -3.52 -2.91 24.90
CA PHE A 129 -2.30 -3.39 24.23
C PHE A 129 -1.33 -4.10 25.19
N GLU A 130 -1.55 -4.00 26.51
CA GLU A 130 -0.77 -4.69 27.55
C GLU A 130 0.76 -4.52 27.43
N LEU A 131 1.20 -3.33 26.98
CA LEU A 131 2.61 -3.04 26.74
C LEU A 131 3.40 -2.85 28.04
N ASP A 132 4.47 -3.62 28.20
CA ASP A 132 5.49 -3.55 29.25
C ASP A 132 6.80 -2.94 28.72
N TYR A 133 7.43 -3.55 27.71
CA TYR A 133 8.73 -3.08 27.20
C TYR A 133 8.59 -1.79 26.38
N TRP A 134 7.63 -1.74 25.45
CA TRP A 134 7.46 -0.61 24.53
C TRP A 134 6.73 0.59 25.14
N LYS A 135 6.29 0.52 26.41
CA LYS A 135 5.60 1.61 27.13
C LYS A 135 6.57 2.36 28.06
N PRO A 136 7.07 3.57 27.68
CA PRO A 136 7.98 4.33 28.51
C PRO A 136 7.28 4.89 29.75
N ARG A 137 7.94 4.83 30.92
CA ARG A 137 7.40 5.38 32.17
C ARG A 137 7.30 6.91 32.19
N GLY A 138 8.12 7.61 31.41
CA GLY A 138 8.19 9.08 31.43
C GLY A 138 7.25 9.80 30.46
N ASN A 139 6.98 9.23 29.29
CA ASN A 139 6.07 9.81 28.29
C ASN A 139 5.19 8.72 27.67
N PRO A 140 3.92 8.60 28.10
CA PRO A 140 3.07 7.48 27.76
C PRO A 140 2.49 7.56 26.33
N THR A 141 2.78 8.61 25.54
CA THR A 141 2.12 8.77 24.23
C THR A 141 3.08 8.93 23.05
N LYS A 142 4.37 9.23 23.29
CA LYS A 142 5.33 9.48 22.21
C LYS A 142 5.56 8.25 21.32
N PHE A 143 5.56 7.05 21.89
CA PHE A 143 5.79 5.79 21.17
C PHE A 143 4.59 5.35 20.32
N ILE A 144 3.39 5.85 20.59
CA ILE A 144 2.17 5.47 19.85
C ILE A 144 2.32 5.76 18.35
N ARG A 145 2.97 6.87 17.99
CA ARG A 145 3.22 7.20 16.59
C ARG A 145 4.11 6.15 15.91
N ALA A 146 5.17 5.71 16.60
CA ALA A 146 6.05 4.67 16.09
C ALA A 146 5.32 3.31 15.94
N LEU A 147 4.39 2.99 16.84
CA LEU A 147 3.54 1.80 16.71
C LEU A 147 2.61 1.90 15.49
N VAL A 148 1.90 3.02 15.31
CA VAL A 148 1.03 3.22 14.15
C VAL A 148 1.82 3.16 12.84
N ASP A 149 3.00 3.77 12.79
CA ASP A 149 3.89 3.72 11.62
C ASP A 149 4.41 2.29 11.36
N HIS A 150 4.66 1.50 12.41
CA HIS A 150 5.03 0.08 12.30
C HIS A 150 3.85 -0.75 11.75
N PHE A 151 2.65 -0.56 12.28
CA PHE A 151 1.46 -1.26 11.82
C PHE A 151 1.09 -0.91 10.38
N SER A 152 1.32 0.34 9.96
CA SER A 152 1.18 0.74 8.56
C SER A 152 2.13 -0.06 7.67
N ARG A 153 3.40 -0.16 8.05
CA ARG A 153 4.39 -0.93 7.29
C ARG A 153 4.10 -2.43 7.26
N ALA A 154 3.59 -3.00 8.36
CA ALA A 154 3.14 -4.39 8.37
C ALA A 154 2.05 -4.62 7.30
N LYS A 155 1.10 -3.68 7.15
CA LYS A 155 0.08 -3.75 6.10
C LYS A 155 0.64 -3.57 4.69
N ASP A 156 1.62 -2.69 4.52
CA ASP A 156 2.28 -2.49 3.21
C ASP A 156 3.01 -3.76 2.73
N GLU A 157 3.46 -4.60 3.67
CA GLU A 157 4.12 -5.90 3.41
C GLU A 157 3.14 -7.09 3.44
N ASP A 158 1.82 -6.83 3.36
CA ASP A 158 0.76 -7.85 3.39
C ASP A 158 0.81 -8.80 4.62
N LEU A 159 1.29 -8.30 5.77
CA LEU A 159 1.41 -9.09 6.99
C LEU A 159 0.09 -9.12 7.77
N TRP A 160 -0.50 -10.30 7.90
CA TRP A 160 -1.67 -10.53 8.75
C TRP A 160 -1.28 -10.66 10.23
N PRO A 161 -2.18 -10.30 11.17
CA PRO A 161 -1.92 -10.44 12.60
C PRO A 161 -1.52 -11.85 13.02
N GLU A 162 -2.20 -12.85 12.46
CA GLU A 162 -1.96 -14.27 12.75
C GLU A 162 -0.55 -14.68 12.32
N ASP A 163 -0.13 -14.29 11.11
CA ASP A 163 1.20 -14.57 10.58
C ASP A 163 2.29 -13.91 11.43
N TYR A 164 2.04 -12.67 11.91
CA TYR A 164 3.01 -11.97 12.74
C TYR A 164 3.16 -12.64 14.12
N LEU A 165 2.04 -13.08 14.72
CA LEU A 165 2.07 -13.82 15.97
C LEU A 165 2.81 -15.16 15.81
N GLU A 166 2.46 -15.93 14.78
CA GLU A 166 3.11 -17.22 14.51
C GLU A 166 4.61 -17.05 14.28
N PHE A 167 5.02 -16.02 13.53
CA PHE A 167 6.43 -15.71 13.32
C PHE A 167 7.14 -15.39 14.65
N ALA A 168 6.53 -14.57 15.51
CA ALA A 168 7.13 -14.16 16.79
C ALA A 168 7.23 -15.33 17.79
N GLU A 169 6.26 -16.25 17.79
CA GLU A 169 6.25 -17.44 18.64
C GLU A 169 7.29 -18.48 18.19
N ASN A 170 7.43 -18.67 16.88
CA ASN A 170 8.35 -19.66 16.30
C ASN A 170 9.77 -19.13 16.08
N LEU A 171 10.04 -17.87 16.43
CA LEU A 171 11.32 -17.24 16.18
C LEU A 171 12.44 -17.95 16.93
N LYS A 172 13.33 -18.59 16.17
CA LYS A 172 14.59 -19.14 16.66
C LYS A 172 15.71 -18.27 16.12
N LEU A 173 16.17 -17.32 16.95
CA LEU A 173 17.37 -16.56 16.63
C LEU A 173 18.56 -17.53 16.58
N ASP A 174 19.20 -17.63 15.41
CA ASP A 174 20.44 -18.36 15.27
C ASP A 174 21.62 -17.56 15.83
N THR A 175 22.78 -18.20 15.91
CA THR A 175 23.98 -17.60 16.51
C THR A 175 24.44 -16.35 15.76
N GLU A 176 24.30 -16.33 14.42
CA GLU A 176 24.67 -15.18 13.58
C GLU A 176 23.76 -13.97 13.81
N SER A 177 22.44 -14.20 13.91
CA SER A 177 21.48 -13.14 14.25
C SER A 177 21.77 -12.57 15.64
N LEU A 178 22.09 -13.43 16.61
CA LEU A 178 22.47 -12.99 17.96
C LEU A 178 23.76 -12.15 17.94
N ASP A 179 24.79 -12.60 17.22
CA ASP A 179 26.06 -11.89 17.12
C ASP A 179 25.91 -10.51 16.45
N TYR A 180 24.99 -10.38 15.49
CA TYR A 180 24.61 -9.08 14.91
C TYR A 180 23.92 -8.18 15.95
N ILE A 181 22.95 -8.71 16.70
CA ILE A 181 22.20 -7.97 17.73
C ILE A 181 23.14 -7.42 18.82
N VAL A 182 24.13 -8.21 19.25
CA VAL A 182 25.10 -7.80 20.27
C VAL A 182 26.34 -7.09 19.71
N SER A 183 26.31 -6.69 18.44
CA SER A 183 27.33 -5.83 17.81
C SER A 183 28.78 -6.32 18.01
N GLY A 184 28.99 -7.64 18.07
CA GLY A 184 30.31 -8.24 18.25
C GLY A 184 30.85 -8.28 19.69
N GLU A 185 30.01 -8.04 20.72
CA GLU A 185 30.42 -8.26 22.11
C GLU A 185 30.61 -9.76 22.42
N ASN A 186 31.73 -10.11 23.07
CA ASN A 186 32.03 -11.47 23.52
C ASN A 186 31.19 -11.85 24.74
N LEU A 187 29.91 -12.13 24.51
CA LEU A 187 28.98 -12.58 25.54
C LEU A 187 29.12 -14.07 25.84
N SER A 188 28.97 -14.44 27.11
CA SER A 188 28.85 -15.84 27.52
C SER A 188 27.59 -16.49 26.95
N ALA A 189 27.59 -17.83 26.87
CA ALA A 189 26.42 -18.58 26.41
C ALA A 189 25.14 -18.31 27.24
N LYS A 190 25.29 -17.89 28.51
CA LYS A 190 24.18 -17.51 29.38
C LYS A 190 23.61 -16.15 29.00
N GLU A 191 24.47 -15.17 28.73
CA GLU A 191 24.07 -13.82 28.31
C GLU A 191 23.43 -13.84 26.92
N LYS A 192 23.96 -14.61 25.97
CA LYS A 192 23.35 -14.78 24.64
C LYS A 192 21.93 -15.35 24.72
N LYS A 193 21.69 -16.32 25.61
CA LYS A 193 20.34 -16.87 25.87
C LYS A 193 19.40 -15.85 26.47
N GLU A 194 19.91 -14.95 27.32
CA GLU A 194 19.09 -13.91 27.94
C GLU A 194 18.70 -12.83 26.91
N VAL A 195 19.64 -12.39 26.09
CA VAL A 195 19.38 -11.47 24.97
C VAL A 195 18.35 -12.08 24.01
N GLN A 196 18.52 -13.35 23.65
CA GLN A 196 17.57 -14.07 22.80
C GLN A 196 16.15 -14.03 23.39
N LYS A 197 15.99 -14.33 24.68
CA LYS A 197 14.69 -14.29 25.35
C LYS A 197 14.08 -12.89 25.35
N GLN A 198 14.89 -11.85 25.59
CA GLN A 198 14.41 -10.48 25.59
C GLN A 198 13.96 -10.03 24.20
N GLU A 199 14.68 -10.39 23.14
CA GLU A 199 14.30 -10.06 21.75
C GLU A 199 13.01 -10.78 21.33
N ILE A 200 12.90 -12.07 21.63
CA ILE A 200 11.66 -12.83 21.40
C ILE A 200 10.49 -12.18 22.17
N PHE A 201 10.70 -11.78 23.42
CA PHE A 201 9.68 -11.09 24.21
C PHE A 201 9.24 -9.76 23.56
N ARG A 202 10.19 -8.92 23.13
CA ARG A 202 9.92 -7.63 22.47
C ARG A 202 9.11 -7.79 21.18
N LEU A 203 9.44 -8.80 20.38
CA LEU A 203 8.74 -9.07 19.12
C LEU A 203 7.33 -9.63 19.36
N ASN A 204 7.18 -10.54 20.34
CA ASN A 204 5.87 -11.04 20.73
C ASN A 204 4.96 -9.91 21.24
N GLU A 205 5.51 -8.96 22.02
CA GLU A 205 4.75 -7.79 22.46
C GLU A 205 4.27 -6.93 21.27
N LEU A 206 5.11 -6.70 20.26
CA LEU A 206 4.71 -5.97 19.03
C LEU A 206 3.69 -6.71 18.19
N ALA A 207 3.85 -8.02 18.02
CA ALA A 207 2.91 -8.85 17.26
C ALA A 207 1.53 -8.86 17.93
N ASN A 208 1.49 -9.01 19.26
CA ASN A 208 0.25 -8.87 20.03
C ASN A 208 -0.35 -7.47 19.92
N ALA A 209 0.48 -6.42 19.97
CA ALA A 209 0.01 -5.05 19.80
C ALA A 209 -0.64 -4.83 18.41
N TYR A 210 -0.07 -5.38 17.34
CA TYR A 210 -0.65 -5.31 16.00
C TYR A 210 -1.97 -6.09 15.90
N HIS A 211 -2.05 -7.26 16.54
CA HIS A 211 -3.29 -8.05 16.64
C HIS A 211 -4.41 -7.30 17.35
N VAL A 212 -4.09 -6.67 18.48
CA VAL A 212 -5.05 -5.83 19.22
C VAL A 212 -5.48 -4.65 18.35
N TYR A 213 -4.55 -3.97 17.69
CA TYR A 213 -4.84 -2.83 16.81
C TYR A 213 -5.88 -3.16 15.73
N GLN A 214 -5.78 -4.32 15.10
CA GLN A 214 -6.68 -4.75 14.02
C GLN A 214 -8.08 -5.15 14.50
N LYS A 215 -8.27 -5.34 15.81
CA LYS A 215 -9.55 -5.71 16.43
C LYS A 215 -10.29 -4.53 17.09
N LEU A 216 -9.69 -3.35 17.14
CA LEU A 216 -10.32 -2.13 17.68
C LEU A 216 -11.40 -1.60 16.73
#